data_AF-A0A8K0U794-F1
#
_entry.id   AF-A0A8K0U794-F1
#
_cell.length_a   1.000
_cell.length_b   1.000
_cell.length_c   1.000
_cell.angle_alpha   90.00
_cell.angle_beta   90.00
_cell.angle_gamma   90.00
#
_symmetry.space_group_name_H-M   'P 1'
#
loop_
_entity.id
_entity.type
_entity.pdbx_description
1 polymer ?
#
loop_
_entity_poly.entity_id
_entity_poly.type
_entity_poly.pdbx_seq_one_letter_code
_entity_poly.pdbx_strand_id
1 'polypeptide(L)'
;MDESDIVLRFVSSADVNADMRTFRVCQVIEGAAEELELYRFVHPMTGHATGTTAYNRKNLSTLVFETAGYIEWHSNSNATVWFGVDEIPVKDLRKTKHGSQSRRFKVAGTEYKWKIKENGNDLFCVDSKDKHVAAWSAEERLLRVAPRCVNILDRVIVTCFLNLWFKRLGRW
;
A
#
# COMPACT_ATOMS: atom_id res chain seq x y z
N MET A 1 -25.21 -11.28 -4.03
CA MET A 1 -24.57 -11.07 -2.72
C MET A 1 -23.45 -10.09 -2.98
N ASP A 2 -23.49 -8.92 -2.35
CA ASP A 2 -22.36 -8.00 -2.41
C ASP A 2 -21.25 -8.65 -1.59
N GLU A 3 -20.10 -8.95 -2.21
CA GLU A 3 -18.96 -9.48 -1.48
C GLU A 3 -18.51 -8.43 -0.46
N SER A 4 -18.13 -8.86 0.74
CA SER A 4 -17.61 -7.94 1.75
C SER A 4 -16.23 -7.40 1.34
N ASP A 5 -15.90 -6.20 1.84
CA ASP A 5 -14.58 -5.62 1.64
C ASP A 5 -13.47 -6.54 2.20
N ILE A 6 -12.35 -6.61 1.49
CA ILE A 6 -11.12 -7.24 1.98
C ILE A 6 -10.53 -6.31 3.04
N VAL A 7 -10.50 -6.75 4.29
CA VAL A 7 -9.96 -5.97 5.42
C VAL A 7 -8.52 -6.40 5.70
N LEU A 8 -7.58 -5.45 5.60
CA LEU A 8 -6.15 -5.70 5.76
C LEU A 8 -5.57 -4.83 6.88
N ARG A 9 -4.87 -5.42 7.84
CA ARG A 9 -4.16 -4.70 8.90
C ARG A 9 -2.68 -4.57 8.56
N PHE A 10 -2.14 -3.35 8.67
CA PHE A 10 -0.70 -3.14 8.58
C PHE A 10 -0.09 -3.25 9.98
N VAL A 11 0.82 -4.20 10.13
CA VAL A 11 1.50 -4.51 11.38
C VAL A 11 2.97 -4.14 11.24
N SER A 12 3.38 -3.04 11.88
CA SER A 12 4.78 -2.66 12.04
C SER A 12 5.32 -3.16 13.37
N SER A 13 6.64 -3.22 13.52
CA SER A 13 7.25 -3.44 14.83
C SER A 13 6.85 -2.32 15.80
N ALA A 14 6.75 -2.65 17.09
CA ALA A 14 6.51 -1.70 18.17
C ALA A 14 7.78 -0.94 18.58
N ASP A 15 8.95 -1.34 18.07
CA ASP A 15 10.20 -0.63 18.29
C ASP A 15 10.14 0.77 17.66
N VAL A 16 10.48 1.79 18.44
CA VAL A 16 10.53 3.19 18.00
C VAL A 16 11.55 3.41 16.88
N ASN A 17 12.56 2.55 16.80
CA ASN A 17 13.59 2.57 15.76
C ASN A 17 13.24 1.70 14.55
N ALA A 18 12.05 1.08 14.54
CA ALA A 18 11.62 0.25 13.42
C ALA A 18 11.46 1.08 12.14
N ASP A 19 12.04 0.58 11.06
CA ASP A 19 11.83 1.16 9.74
C ASP A 19 10.38 0.91 9.29
N MET A 20 9.66 1.97 8.93
CA MET A 20 8.29 1.86 8.45
C MET A 20 8.21 1.13 7.11
N ARG A 21 9.32 1.03 6.36
CA ARG A 21 9.44 0.18 5.16
C ARG A 21 9.50 -1.31 5.49
N THR A 22 9.61 -1.68 6.76
CA THR A 22 9.56 -3.07 7.25
C THR A 22 8.26 -3.30 8.03
N PHE A 23 7.30 -3.95 7.40
CA PHE A 23 5.98 -4.21 8.00
C PHE A 23 5.34 -5.45 7.36
N ARG A 24 4.28 -5.95 7.98
CA ARG A 24 3.47 -7.06 7.48
C ARG A 24 2.06 -6.59 7.21
N VAL A 25 1.36 -7.28 6.32
CA VAL A 25 -0.05 -7.04 6.06
C VAL A 25 -0.82 -8.33 6.32
N CYS A 26 -1.74 -8.29 7.27
CA CYS A 26 -2.58 -9.42 7.66
C CYS A 26 -4.02 -9.18 7.22
N GLN A 27 -4.68 -10.21 6.68
CA GLN A 27 -6.11 -10.16 6.41
C GLN A 27 -6.88 -10.45 7.70
N VAL A 28 -7.79 -9.54 8.04
CA VAL A 28 -8.75 -9.72 9.12
C VAL A 28 -9.95 -10.49 8.55
N ILE A 29 -10.17 -11.70 9.05
CA ILE A 29 -11.28 -12.56 8.63
C ILE A 29 -12.32 -12.54 9.75
N GLU A 30 -13.54 -12.13 9.43
CA GLU A 30 -14.64 -12.09 10.41
C GLU A 30 -14.91 -13.48 10.98
N GLY A 31 -14.93 -13.58 12.31
CA GLY A 31 -15.13 -14.85 13.02
C GLY A 31 -13.90 -15.75 13.11
N ALA A 32 -12.75 -15.40 12.51
CA ALA A 32 -11.50 -16.13 12.70
C ALA A 32 -10.78 -15.68 13.97
N ALA A 33 -10.17 -16.64 14.69
CA ALA A 33 -9.37 -16.34 15.89
C ALA A 33 -8.03 -15.68 15.56
N GLU A 34 -7.48 -15.94 14.37
CA GLU A 34 -6.19 -15.44 13.93
C GLU A 34 -6.31 -14.69 12.60
N GLU A 35 -5.51 -13.64 12.43
CA GLU A 35 -5.39 -12.93 11.17
C GLU A 35 -4.46 -13.70 10.20
N LEU A 36 -4.81 -13.72 8.92
CA LEU A 36 -4.00 -14.40 7.91
C LEU A 36 -2.93 -13.46 7.36
N GLU A 37 -1.66 -13.69 7.69
CA GLU A 37 -0.56 -12.90 7.13
C GLU A 37 -0.44 -13.11 5.61
N LEU A 38 -0.63 -12.05 4.81
CA LEU A 38 -0.63 -12.09 3.34
C LEU A 38 0.60 -11.46 2.71
N TYR A 39 1.17 -10.39 3.31
CA TYR A 39 2.33 -9.70 2.76
C TYR A 39 3.41 -9.45 3.81
N ARG A 40 4.67 -9.48 3.36
CA ARG A 40 5.85 -9.07 4.12
C ARG A 40 6.64 -8.05 3.33
N PHE A 41 6.81 -6.85 3.89
CA PHE A 41 7.71 -5.82 3.41
C PHE A 41 8.96 -5.84 4.28
N VAL A 42 10.14 -5.92 3.66
CA VAL A 42 11.42 -6.00 4.36
C VAL A 42 12.41 -5.01 3.75
N HIS A 43 12.86 -4.06 4.55
CA HIS A 43 13.93 -3.13 4.21
C HIS A 43 15.16 -3.45 5.09
N PRO A 44 16.28 -3.92 4.52
CA PRO A 44 17.44 -4.37 5.30
C PRO A 44 18.29 -3.21 5.82
N MET A 45 18.22 -2.02 5.21
CA MET A 45 19.05 -0.86 5.55
C MET A 45 18.30 0.15 6.42
N THR A 46 17.86 -0.30 7.59
CA THR A 46 17.16 0.56 8.58
C THR A 46 17.93 1.86 8.82
N GLY A 47 17.24 2.99 8.73
CA GLY A 47 17.83 4.32 8.93
C GLY A 47 18.51 4.93 7.71
N HIS A 48 18.71 4.18 6.62
CA HIS A 48 19.26 4.71 5.37
C HIS A 48 18.16 5.17 4.42
N ALA A 49 18.34 6.33 3.78
CA ALA A 49 17.36 6.87 2.83
C ALA A 49 17.29 6.10 1.49
N THR A 50 18.25 5.21 1.24
CA THR A 50 18.38 4.42 0.01
C THR A 50 18.23 2.93 0.29
N GLY A 51 18.17 2.13 -0.76
CA GLY A 51 18.15 0.66 -0.66
C GLY A 51 16.87 0.04 -1.18
N THR A 52 16.77 -1.28 -1.05
CA THR A 52 15.65 -2.03 -1.61
C THR A 52 14.73 -2.53 -0.50
N THR A 53 13.45 -2.19 -0.59
CA THR A 53 12.39 -2.84 0.18
C THR A 53 11.77 -3.93 -0.68
N ALA A 54 12.05 -5.19 -0.38
CA ALA A 54 11.36 -6.30 -1.03
C ALA A 54 9.97 -6.47 -0.42
N TYR A 55 8.96 -6.80 -1.24
CA TYR A 55 7.68 -7.26 -0.74
C TYR A 55 7.34 -8.64 -1.27
N ASN A 56 7.03 -9.54 -0.33
CA ASN A 56 6.66 -10.91 -0.61
C ASN A 56 5.17 -11.09 -0.37
N ARG A 57 4.50 -11.86 -1.22
CA ARG A 57 3.09 -12.24 -1.08
C ARG A 57 2.99 -13.71 -0.73
N LYS A 58 2.11 -14.07 0.20
CA LYS A 58 1.84 -15.45 0.55
C LYS A 58 1.03 -16.11 -0.56
N ASN A 59 1.56 -17.17 -1.13
CA ASN A 59 0.83 -18.05 -2.03
C ASN A 59 -0.13 -18.90 -1.18
N LEU A 60 -1.44 -18.74 -1.37
CA LEU A 60 -2.43 -19.44 -0.55
C LEU A 60 -2.55 -20.94 -0.87
N SER A 61 -2.04 -21.38 -2.03
CA SER A 61 -2.02 -22.81 -2.39
C SER A 61 -0.86 -23.56 -1.74
N THR A 62 0.30 -22.93 -1.59
CA THR A 62 1.52 -23.54 -1.03
C THR A 62 1.83 -23.08 0.40
N LEU A 63 1.19 -22.00 0.85
CA LEU A 63 1.43 -21.26 2.10
C LEU A 63 2.84 -20.67 2.21
N VAL A 64 3.61 -20.62 1.11
CA VAL A 64 4.96 -20.06 1.04
C VAL A 64 4.89 -18.57 0.64
N PHE A 65 5.81 -17.77 1.17
CA PHE A 65 6.00 -16.39 0.72
C PHE A 65 6.89 -16.36 -0.53
N GLU A 66 6.39 -15.73 -1.57
CA GLU A 66 7.09 -15.54 -2.84
C GLU A 66 7.30 -14.05 -3.09
N THR A 67 8.42 -13.69 -3.73
CA THR A 67 8.68 -12.28 -4.06
C THR A 67 7.69 -11.79 -5.11
N ALA A 68 6.88 -10.81 -4.73
CA ALA A 68 5.88 -10.20 -5.60
C ALA A 68 6.41 -8.89 -6.24
N GLY A 69 7.43 -8.28 -5.63
CA GLY A 69 8.12 -7.12 -6.18
C GLY A 69 9.02 -6.44 -5.18
N TYR A 70 9.46 -5.23 -5.51
CA TYR A 70 10.33 -4.44 -4.66
C TYR A 70 10.21 -2.94 -4.92
N ILE A 71 10.65 -2.15 -3.95
CA ILE A 71 10.78 -0.70 -4.04
C ILE A 71 12.26 -0.38 -3.90
N GLU A 72 12.86 0.10 -4.98
CA GLU A 72 14.24 0.58 -4.99
C GLU A 72 14.25 2.08 -4.64
N TRP A 73 14.75 2.41 -3.47
CA TRP A 73 14.83 3.77 -2.95
C TRP A 73 16.14 4.43 -3.36
N HIS A 74 16.02 5.55 -4.06
CA HIS A 74 17.13 6.44 -4.44
C HIS A 74 17.29 7.61 -3.45
N SER A 75 16.23 7.91 -2.69
CA SER A 75 16.22 8.78 -1.52
C SER A 75 14.92 8.56 -0.71
N ASN A 76 14.73 9.27 0.39
CA ASN A 76 13.47 9.27 1.14
C ASN A 76 12.25 9.69 0.31
N SER A 77 12.45 10.36 -0.83
CA SER A 77 11.36 10.90 -1.66
C SER A 77 11.42 10.51 -3.13
N ASN A 78 12.37 9.66 -3.51
CA ASN A 78 12.51 9.16 -4.87
C ASN A 78 12.77 7.65 -4.85
N ALA A 79 12.00 6.91 -5.63
CA ALA A 79 12.07 5.47 -5.70
C ALA A 79 11.51 4.96 -7.03
N THR A 80 11.92 3.75 -7.39
CA THR A 80 11.34 2.97 -8.48
C THR A 80 10.66 1.74 -7.88
N VAL A 81 9.43 1.46 -8.30
CA VAL A 81 8.66 0.31 -7.82
C VAL A 81 8.53 -0.71 -8.93
N TRP A 82 8.83 -1.95 -8.60
CA TRP A 82 8.72 -3.10 -9.48
C TRP A 82 7.54 -3.97 -9.05
N PHE A 83 6.56 -4.11 -9.94
CA PHE A 83 5.44 -5.03 -9.77
C PHE A 83 5.62 -6.20 -10.75
N GLY A 84 6.28 -7.27 -10.30
CA GLY A 84 6.81 -8.27 -11.22
C GLY A 84 7.80 -7.64 -12.20
N VAL A 85 7.45 -7.61 -13.50
CA VAL A 85 8.27 -7.02 -14.57
C VAL A 85 7.97 -5.53 -14.81
N ASP A 86 6.91 -4.98 -14.22
CA ASP A 86 6.52 -3.59 -14.44
C ASP A 86 7.37 -2.65 -13.58
N GLU A 87 8.27 -1.90 -14.21
CA GLU A 87 9.07 -0.85 -13.59
C GLU A 87 8.33 0.50 -13.64
N ILE A 88 8.03 1.09 -12.48
CA ILE A 88 7.30 2.36 -12.41
C ILE A 88 7.93 3.31 -11.39
N PRO A 89 8.36 4.52 -11.82
CA PRO A 89 8.82 5.56 -10.91
C PRO A 89 7.74 5.98 -9.90
N VAL A 90 8.12 6.26 -8.65
CA VAL A 90 7.19 6.66 -7.59
C VAL A 90 6.37 7.90 -7.94
N LYS A 91 6.91 8.81 -8.76
CA LYS A 91 6.21 10.00 -9.27
C LYS A 91 4.96 9.64 -10.09
N ASP A 92 4.97 8.49 -10.78
CA ASP A 92 3.87 8.03 -11.62
C ASP A 92 2.83 7.22 -10.82
N LEU A 93 3.22 6.72 -9.64
CA LEU A 93 2.33 6.10 -8.65
C LEU A 93 1.70 7.11 -7.69
N ARG A 94 2.19 8.35 -7.69
CA ARG A 94 1.70 9.46 -6.87
C ARG A 94 1.55 10.74 -7.68
N LYS A 95 1.10 10.62 -8.92
CA LYS A 95 1.00 11.75 -9.85
C LYS A 95 0.05 12.82 -9.31
N THR A 96 0.51 14.07 -9.32
CA THR A 96 -0.31 15.23 -8.94
C THR A 96 -1.07 15.78 -10.15
N LYS A 97 -2.17 16.48 -9.88
CA LYS A 97 -2.87 17.30 -10.88
C LYS A 97 -2.96 18.72 -10.34
N HIS A 98 -2.71 19.71 -11.20
CA HIS A 98 -2.82 21.13 -10.83
C HIS A 98 -4.18 21.42 -10.16
N GLY A 99 -4.15 22.11 -9.02
CA GLY A 99 -5.36 22.42 -8.22
C GLY A 99 -5.97 21.23 -7.47
N SER A 100 -5.33 20.05 -7.44
CA SER A 100 -5.84 18.88 -6.74
C SER A 100 -4.88 18.36 -5.66
N GLN A 101 -5.45 18.10 -4.48
CA GLN A 101 -4.76 17.39 -3.39
C GLN A 101 -4.86 15.87 -3.51
N SER A 102 -5.13 15.32 -4.70
CA SER A 102 -5.15 13.86 -4.91
C SER A 102 -3.84 13.33 -5.46
N ARG A 103 -3.51 12.07 -5.17
CA ARG A 103 -2.36 11.35 -5.73
C ARG A 103 -2.85 10.22 -6.61
N ARG A 104 -2.41 10.21 -7.87
CA ARG A 104 -2.96 9.34 -8.91
C ARG A 104 -1.98 8.26 -9.31
N PHE A 105 -2.52 7.10 -9.66
CA PHE A 105 -1.77 6.00 -10.28
C PHE A 105 -2.65 5.34 -11.35
N LYS A 106 -2.02 4.60 -12.25
CA LYS A 106 -2.71 3.85 -13.31
C LYS A 106 -2.40 2.36 -13.22
N VAL A 107 -3.40 1.53 -13.52
CA VAL A 107 -3.25 0.08 -13.68
C VAL A 107 -4.05 -0.32 -14.91
N ALA A 108 -3.40 -0.98 -15.88
CA ALA A 108 -4.02 -1.43 -17.13
C ALA A 108 -4.91 -0.34 -17.80
N GLY A 109 -4.41 0.90 -17.90
CA GLY A 109 -5.13 2.03 -18.50
C GLY A 109 -6.18 2.71 -17.62
N THR A 110 -6.58 2.09 -16.50
CA THR A 110 -7.53 2.68 -15.55
C THR A 110 -6.80 3.57 -14.55
N GLU A 111 -7.30 4.80 -14.34
CA GLU A 111 -6.77 5.75 -13.35
C GLU A 111 -7.49 5.64 -12.01
N TYR A 112 -6.71 5.72 -10.93
CA TYR A 112 -7.13 5.70 -9.54
C TYR A 112 -6.58 6.91 -8.81
N LYS A 113 -7.24 7.34 -7.73
CA LYS A 113 -6.82 8.52 -6.95
C LYS A 113 -6.96 8.28 -5.45
N TRP A 114 -5.85 8.48 -4.73
CA TRP A 114 -5.80 8.61 -3.28
C TRP A 114 -6.08 10.05 -2.86
N LYS A 115 -6.88 10.22 -1.81
CA LYS A 115 -7.25 11.51 -1.21
C LYS A 115 -7.14 11.39 0.32
N ILE A 116 -6.79 12.48 0.99
CA ILE A 116 -6.88 12.59 2.46
C ILE A 116 -8.35 12.83 2.84
N LYS A 117 -8.87 12.14 3.85
CA LYS A 117 -10.21 12.41 4.41
C LYS A 117 -10.20 13.68 5.27
N GLU A 118 -11.39 14.15 5.64
CA GLU A 118 -11.57 15.38 6.42
C GLU A 118 -10.81 15.41 7.75
N ASN A 119 -10.59 14.25 8.38
CA ASN A 119 -9.81 14.13 9.62
C ASN A 119 -8.30 14.32 9.44
N GLY A 120 -7.82 14.53 8.21
CA GLY A 120 -6.40 14.78 7.90
C GLY A 120 -5.48 13.55 8.04
N ASN A 121 -5.99 12.42 8.52
CA ASN A 121 -5.19 11.24 8.86
C ASN A 121 -5.49 10.03 7.98
N ASP A 122 -6.77 9.82 7.69
CA ASP A 122 -7.24 8.71 6.90
C ASP A 122 -7.11 9.00 5.40
N LEU A 123 -7.01 7.92 4.63
CA LEU A 123 -6.98 7.99 3.19
C LEU A 123 -8.20 7.29 2.60
N PHE A 124 -8.60 7.71 1.41
CA PHE A 124 -9.55 6.97 0.59
C PHE A 124 -9.11 6.96 -0.86
N CYS A 125 -9.31 5.83 -1.50
CA CYS A 125 -9.00 5.58 -2.90
C CYS A 125 -10.30 5.37 -3.67
N VAL A 126 -10.39 6.01 -4.83
CA VAL A 126 -11.49 5.81 -5.78
C VAL A 126 -10.95 5.68 -7.20
N ASP A 127 -11.75 5.11 -8.09
CA ASP A 127 -11.42 5.04 -9.52
C ASP A 127 -11.78 6.34 -10.26
N SER A 128 -11.53 6.34 -11.57
CA SER A 128 -11.88 7.45 -12.48
C SER A 128 -13.37 7.82 -12.51
N LYS A 129 -14.26 6.92 -12.07
CA LYS A 129 -15.71 7.13 -11.97
C LYS A 129 -16.14 7.44 -10.53
N ASP A 130 -15.19 7.79 -9.66
CA ASP A 130 -15.39 8.05 -8.22
C ASP A 130 -15.98 6.87 -7.44
N LYS A 131 -15.89 5.63 -7.97
CA LYS A 131 -16.32 4.45 -7.21
C LYS A 131 -15.28 4.08 -6.15
N HIS A 132 -15.76 3.63 -4.99
CA HIS A 132 -14.93 3.22 -3.86
C HIS A 132 -13.97 2.09 -4.21
N VAL A 133 -12.67 2.28 -4.02
CA VAL A 133 -11.64 1.25 -4.26
C VAL A 133 -11.03 0.77 -2.95
N ALA A 134 -10.65 1.71 -2.07
CA ALA A 134 -10.15 1.37 -0.75
C ALA A 134 -10.29 2.53 0.25
N ALA A 135 -10.24 2.23 1.54
CA ALA A 135 -10.16 3.22 2.62
C ALA A 135 -9.13 2.78 3.65
N TRP A 136 -8.25 3.70 4.04
CA TRP A 136 -7.28 3.52 5.11
C TRP A 136 -7.74 4.25 6.38
N SER A 137 -7.75 3.53 7.51
CA SER A 137 -7.95 4.03 8.87
C SER A 137 -6.61 4.11 9.58
N ALA A 138 -6.18 5.32 9.98
CA ALA A 138 -4.94 5.52 10.70
C ALA A 138 -4.98 4.97 12.14
N GLU A 139 -6.13 5.11 12.80
CA GLU A 139 -6.36 4.63 14.17
C GLU A 139 -6.25 3.11 14.25
N GLU A 140 -6.98 2.41 13.38
CA GLU A 140 -7.03 0.95 13.40
C GLU A 140 -5.87 0.30 12.64
N ARG A 141 -5.12 1.09 11.86
CA ARG A 141 -4.13 0.64 10.87
C ARG A 141 -4.73 -0.36 9.87
N LEU A 142 -5.97 -0.10 9.45
CA LEU A 142 -6.73 -0.96 8.55
C LEU A 142 -6.89 -0.34 7.16
N LEU A 143 -6.61 -1.13 6.14
CA LEU A 143 -6.93 -0.88 4.75
C LEU A 143 -8.11 -1.78 4.35
N ARG A 144 -9.27 -1.18 4.08
CA ARG A 144 -10.45 -1.85 3.52
C ARG A 144 -10.41 -1.70 2.01
N VAL A 145 -10.46 -2.80 1.26
CA VAL A 145 -10.37 -2.82 -0.20
C VAL A 145 -11.62 -3.44 -0.77
N ALA A 146 -12.24 -2.78 -1.75
CA ALA A 146 -13.41 -3.33 -2.42
C ALA A 146 -13.06 -4.67 -3.09
N PRO A 147 -13.91 -5.70 -2.97
CA PRO A 147 -13.58 -7.07 -3.42
C PRO A 147 -13.26 -7.14 -4.91
N ARG A 148 -13.95 -6.35 -5.73
CA ARG A 148 -13.69 -6.19 -7.18
C ARG A 148 -12.28 -5.70 -7.53
N CYS A 149 -11.50 -5.25 -6.57
CA CYS A 149 -10.13 -4.75 -6.75
C CYS A 149 -9.07 -5.81 -6.35
N VAL A 150 -9.46 -7.06 -6.11
CA VAL A 150 -8.53 -8.15 -5.75
C VAL A 150 -7.41 -8.34 -6.78
N ASN A 151 -7.69 -8.13 -8.06
CA ASN A 151 -6.71 -8.24 -9.16
C ASN A 151 -5.65 -7.13 -9.16
N ILE A 152 -5.88 -6.04 -8.43
CA ILE A 152 -4.94 -4.92 -8.29
C ILE A 152 -4.46 -4.75 -6.84
N LEU A 153 -4.62 -5.79 -6.01
CA LEU A 153 -4.38 -5.69 -4.57
C LEU A 153 -2.95 -5.25 -4.23
N ASP A 154 -1.95 -5.80 -4.92
CA ASP A 154 -0.54 -5.38 -4.77
C ASP A 154 -0.38 -3.87 -5.02
N ARG A 155 -1.03 -3.35 -6.07
CA ARG A 155 -1.00 -1.93 -6.43
C ARG A 155 -1.63 -1.06 -5.35
N VAL A 156 -2.77 -1.49 -4.80
CA VAL A 156 -3.48 -0.77 -3.75
C VAL A 156 -2.67 -0.74 -2.46
N ILE A 157 -2.11 -1.88 -2.03
CA ILE A 157 -1.30 -1.97 -0.81
C ILE A 157 -0.04 -1.11 -0.93
N VAL A 158 0.72 -1.27 -2.01
CA VAL A 158 1.97 -0.53 -2.21
C VAL A 158 1.71 0.97 -2.34
N THR A 159 0.70 1.39 -3.10
CA THR A 159 0.38 2.83 -3.21
C THR A 159 -0.18 3.41 -1.92
N CYS A 160 -0.95 2.65 -1.13
CA CYS A 160 -1.35 3.06 0.22
C CYS A 160 -0.11 3.31 1.08
N PHE A 161 0.79 2.34 1.15
CA PHE A 161 2.06 2.46 1.89
C PHE A 161 2.88 3.68 1.46
N LEU A 162 3.10 3.87 0.15
CA LEU A 162 3.83 5.03 -0.36
C LEU A 162 3.18 6.35 0.05
N ASN A 163 1.85 6.46 -0.03
CA ASN A 163 1.16 7.67 0.39
C ASN A 163 1.31 7.92 1.90
N LEU A 164 1.29 6.89 2.73
CA LEU A 164 1.55 7.01 4.17
C LEU A 164 3.00 7.44 4.45
N TRP A 165 3.97 6.86 3.77
CA TRP A 165 5.39 7.23 3.87
C TRP A 165 5.62 8.71 3.54
N PHE A 166 5.12 9.16 2.40
CA PHE A 166 5.30 10.55 1.98
C PHE A 166 4.49 11.54 2.84
N LYS A 167 3.32 11.14 3.35
CA LYS A 167 2.57 11.93 4.33
C LYS A 167 3.39 12.13 5.62
N ARG A 168 4.06 11.09 6.12
CA ARG A 168 4.98 11.18 7.28
C ARG A 168 6.12 12.17 7.03
N LEU A 169 6.59 12.29 5.79
CA LEU A 169 7.63 13.25 5.40
C LEU A 169 7.11 14.68 5.17
N GLY A 170 5.82 14.97 5.41
CA GLY A 170 5.21 16.27 5.09
C GLY A 170 5.10 16.54 3.59
N ARG A 171 5.17 15.49 2.76
CA ARG A 171 5.18 15.55 1.30
C ARG A 171 3.96 14.83 0.72
N TRP A 172 2.78 15.17 1.25
CA TRP A 172 1.55 14.75 0.60
C TRP A 172 1.66 15.12 -0.86
#